data_AF-A0A2J0LYS3-F1
#
_entry.id   AF-A0A2J0LYS3-F1
#
_cell.length_a   1.000
_cell.length_b   1.000
_cell.length_c   1.000
_cell.angle_alpha   90.00
_cell.angle_beta   90.00
_cell.angle_gamma   90.00
#
_symmetry.space_group_name_H-M   'P 1'
#
loop_
_entity.id
_entity.type
_entity.pdbx_description
1 polymer ?
#
loop_
_entity_poly.entity_id
_entity_poly.type
_entity_poly.pdbx_seq_one_letter_code
_entity_poly.pdbx_strand_id
1 'polypeptide(L)'
;MQRPGNAQLKRTKKEVGTSEKYGRVGIIVGGIFLVGVFLIVRLYFIQVVSHDKWVAIAENQHNAFQELSADRGEIYIHDGEDRYPLAVNREYQMVYASPKDVVEKDRAALELARILGLDAGVIKNKLDRPNDPFEIIKKRLNDEEIARINELGLKGIAFLPEKYRYYPAGELASQVIGFASLRENGRVGGYGIESSKDGILRGETGTVSQEKDAAGRWLPLSDRLIVSPKNGESLLLTIDRVIQYETEKILKDSVERYEADSASAIVMDPKTGNILSMASFPQFDPNNYSEEEDYSVFLNPVVSMTYEPGSVMKPIVMAMGIEEGKVSPTTEFVDTGSES
;
A
#
# COMPACT_ATOMS: atom_id res chain seq x y z
N MET A 1 -59.23 -70.99 89.26
CA MET A 1 -58.46 -72.24 89.40
C MET A 1 -57.95 -72.63 88.02
N GLN A 2 -56.63 -72.80 87.89
CA GLN A 2 -55.83 -73.41 86.81
C GLN A 2 -55.76 -72.77 85.39
N ARG A 3 -54.51 -72.40 85.05
CA ARG A 3 -53.87 -72.23 83.71
C ARG A 3 -53.97 -73.53 82.88
N PRO A 4 -53.65 -73.62 81.55
CA PRO A 4 -52.66 -72.85 80.75
C PRO A 4 -53.18 -72.51 79.32
N GLY A 5 -52.46 -72.03 78.31
CA GLY A 5 -51.03 -71.86 78.03
C GLY A 5 -50.81 -71.22 76.65
N ASN A 6 -49.63 -70.66 76.48
CA ASN A 6 -49.14 -69.97 75.28
C ASN A 6 -49.04 -70.89 74.04
N ALA A 7 -49.41 -70.35 72.88
CA ALA A 7 -48.81 -70.72 71.60
C ALA A 7 -48.74 -69.48 70.69
N GLN A 8 -47.55 -68.84 70.67
CA GLN A 8 -47.23 -67.80 69.71
C GLN A 8 -46.97 -68.42 68.33
N LEU A 9 -47.85 -68.14 67.38
CA LEU A 9 -47.60 -68.36 65.95
C LEU A 9 -46.65 -67.27 65.45
N LYS A 10 -45.37 -67.63 65.23
CA LYS A 10 -44.43 -66.84 64.43
C LYS A 10 -44.99 -66.70 63.01
N ARG A 11 -45.45 -65.51 62.63
CA ARG A 11 -45.57 -65.10 61.22
C ARG A 11 -44.42 -64.18 60.88
N THR A 12 -43.57 -64.67 60.01
CA THR A 12 -42.50 -63.99 59.28
C THR A 12 -43.03 -62.74 58.58
N LYS A 13 -42.53 -61.56 58.97
CA LYS A 13 -42.60 -60.35 58.13
C LYS A 13 -41.26 -60.21 57.42
N LYS A 14 -41.30 -60.43 56.11
CA LYS A 14 -40.22 -60.20 55.16
C LYS A 14 -40.07 -58.68 55.04
N GLU A 15 -39.07 -58.09 55.68
CA GLU A 15 -38.69 -56.70 55.40
C GLU A 15 -37.94 -56.68 54.05
N VAL A 16 -38.65 -56.22 53.03
CA VAL A 16 -38.14 -55.96 51.70
C VAL A 16 -37.29 -54.70 51.77
N GLY A 17 -36.03 -54.81 51.34
CA GLY A 17 -35.01 -53.77 51.48
C GLY A 17 -35.38 -52.41 50.86
N THR A 18 -35.29 -51.39 51.69
CA THR A 18 -35.38 -49.95 51.34
C THR A 18 -33.99 -49.29 51.32
N SER A 19 -32.95 -50.00 50.86
CA SER A 19 -31.57 -49.46 50.80
C SER A 19 -31.13 -49.03 49.38
N GLU A 20 -31.71 -49.58 48.31
CA GLU A 20 -31.22 -49.28 46.94
C GLU A 20 -31.73 -47.99 46.29
N LYS A 21 -32.83 -47.38 46.80
CA LYS A 21 -33.44 -46.21 46.13
C LYS A 21 -32.70 -44.89 46.38
N TYR A 22 -31.99 -44.74 47.50
CA TYR A 22 -31.26 -43.50 47.82
C TYR A 22 -29.85 -43.44 47.22
N GLY A 23 -29.21 -44.58 46.98
CA GLY A 23 -27.88 -44.63 46.35
C GLY A 23 -27.90 -44.18 44.88
N ARG A 24 -28.90 -44.61 44.12
CA ARG A 24 -29.02 -44.24 42.69
C ARG A 24 -29.36 -42.76 42.49
N VAL A 25 -30.23 -42.21 43.35
CA VAL A 25 -30.57 -40.77 43.33
C VAL A 25 -29.38 -39.93 43.79
N GLY A 26 -28.64 -40.37 44.82
CA GLY A 26 -27.42 -39.68 45.28
C GLY A 26 -26.32 -39.63 44.22
N ILE A 27 -26.14 -40.70 43.44
CA ILE A 27 -25.19 -40.73 42.32
C ILE A 27 -25.61 -39.76 41.20
N ILE A 28 -26.91 -39.69 40.88
CA ILE A 28 -27.43 -38.77 39.86
C ILE A 28 -27.28 -37.32 40.32
N VAL A 29 -27.64 -37.00 41.57
CA VAL A 29 -27.51 -35.65 42.13
C VAL A 29 -26.04 -35.24 42.24
N GLY A 30 -25.16 -36.15 42.67
CA GLY A 30 -23.71 -35.92 42.70
C GLY A 30 -23.12 -35.70 41.31
N GLY A 31 -23.60 -36.45 40.30
CA GLY A 31 -23.22 -36.26 38.91
C GLY A 31 -23.65 -34.90 38.36
N ILE A 32 -24.89 -34.48 38.62
CA ILE A 32 -25.40 -33.15 38.22
C ILE A 32 -24.60 -32.04 38.93
N PHE A 33 -24.28 -32.21 40.21
CA PHE A 33 -23.47 -31.25 40.95
C PHE A 33 -22.06 -31.11 40.38
N LEU A 34 -21.39 -32.23 40.05
CA LEU A 34 -20.07 -32.21 39.42
C LEU A 34 -20.09 -31.55 38.05
N VAL A 35 -21.12 -31.78 37.23
CA VAL A 35 -21.30 -31.08 35.96
C VAL A 35 -21.51 -29.58 36.19
N GLY A 36 -22.31 -29.20 37.19
CA GLY A 36 -22.49 -27.80 37.58
C GLY A 36 -21.19 -27.11 37.99
N VAL A 37 -20.38 -27.77 38.83
CA VAL A 37 -19.06 -27.26 39.24
C VAL A 37 -18.12 -27.16 38.04
N PHE A 38 -18.10 -28.14 37.15
CA PHE A 38 -17.29 -28.09 35.93
C PHE A 38 -17.69 -26.91 35.02
N LEU A 39 -18.99 -26.66 34.85
CA LEU A 39 -19.48 -25.52 34.07
C LEU A 39 -19.11 -24.18 34.72
N ILE A 40 -19.18 -24.06 36.05
CA ILE A 40 -18.76 -22.84 36.77
C ILE A 40 -17.26 -22.60 36.61
N VAL A 41 -16.43 -23.64 36.77
CA VAL A 41 -14.98 -23.54 36.58
C VAL A 41 -14.65 -23.17 35.13
N ARG A 42 -15.35 -23.76 34.16
CA ARG A 42 -15.19 -23.43 32.74
C ARG A 42 -15.61 -21.99 32.45
N LEU A 43 -16.70 -21.52 33.05
CA LEU A 43 -17.17 -20.15 32.91
C LEU A 43 -16.16 -19.17 33.50
N TYR A 44 -15.63 -19.45 34.70
CA TYR A 44 -14.58 -18.63 35.33
C TYR A 44 -13.32 -18.56 34.46
N PHE A 45 -12.91 -19.68 33.86
CA PHE A 45 -11.75 -19.69 32.95
C PHE A 45 -11.98 -18.83 31.69
N ILE A 46 -13.19 -18.85 31.15
CA ILE A 46 -13.56 -18.04 29.97
C ILE A 46 -13.68 -16.56 30.35
N GLN A 47 -14.35 -16.25 31.46
CA GLN A 47 -14.69 -14.87 31.84
C GLN A 47 -13.56 -14.11 32.55
N VAL A 48 -12.70 -14.80 33.31
CA VAL A 48 -11.67 -14.16 34.15
C VAL A 48 -10.26 -14.41 33.58
N VAL A 49 -9.92 -15.66 33.28
CA VAL A 49 -8.56 -15.99 32.78
C VAL A 49 -8.38 -15.60 31.31
N SER A 50 -9.45 -15.74 30.51
CA SER A 50 -9.43 -15.39 29.08
C SER A 50 -10.09 -14.03 28.80
N HIS A 51 -10.38 -13.23 29.83
CA HIS A 51 -11.10 -11.97 29.73
C HIS A 51 -10.50 -11.06 28.65
N ASP A 52 -9.21 -10.76 28.79
CA ASP A 52 -8.49 -9.84 27.92
C ASP A 52 -8.50 -10.30 26.46
N LYS A 53 -8.44 -11.62 26.23
CA LYS A 53 -8.51 -12.21 24.89
C LYS A 53 -9.90 -12.03 24.27
N TRP A 54 -10.97 -12.26 25.03
CA TRP A 54 -12.34 -12.16 24.51
C TRP A 54 -12.80 -10.71 24.38
N VAL A 55 -12.34 -9.82 25.26
CA VAL A 55 -12.54 -8.37 25.13
C VAL A 55 -11.83 -7.87 23.88
N ALA A 56 -10.57 -8.24 23.64
CA ALA A 56 -9.85 -7.85 22.43
C ALA A 56 -10.49 -8.38 21.12
N ILE A 57 -11.09 -9.58 21.16
CA ILE A 57 -11.85 -10.14 20.02
C ILE A 57 -13.18 -9.41 19.82
N ALA A 58 -13.88 -9.06 20.92
CA ALA A 58 -15.14 -8.32 20.88
C ALA A 58 -14.94 -6.86 20.43
N GLU A 59 -13.89 -6.18 20.89
CA GLU A 59 -13.51 -4.85 20.43
C GLU A 59 -13.18 -4.85 18.92
N ASN A 60 -12.49 -5.87 18.41
CA ASN A 60 -12.25 -6.01 16.97
C ASN A 60 -13.51 -6.34 16.16
N GLN A 61 -14.56 -6.91 16.78
CA GLN A 61 -15.84 -7.16 16.13
C GLN A 61 -16.78 -5.95 16.18
N HIS A 62 -16.73 -5.15 17.25
CA HIS A 62 -17.59 -3.98 17.42
C HIS A 62 -16.98 -2.71 16.82
N ASN A 63 -15.66 -2.55 16.81
CA ASN A 63 -15.00 -1.37 16.25
C ASN A 63 -14.77 -1.54 14.75
N ALA A 64 -15.40 -0.68 13.95
CA ALA A 64 -15.04 -0.51 12.56
C ALA A 64 -13.92 0.51 12.46
N PHE A 65 -12.70 0.03 12.22
CA PHE A 65 -11.58 0.90 11.86
C PHE A 65 -11.69 1.25 10.38
N GLN A 66 -11.85 2.53 10.09
CA GLN A 66 -11.68 3.06 8.75
C GLN A 66 -10.35 3.81 8.71
N GLU A 67 -9.40 3.35 7.90
CA GLU A 67 -8.16 4.07 7.67
C GLU A 67 -8.44 5.36 6.87
N LEU A 68 -7.97 6.48 7.40
CA LEU A 68 -7.92 7.73 6.66
C LEU A 68 -6.56 7.80 5.97
N SER A 69 -6.58 7.81 4.64
CA SER A 69 -5.36 7.90 3.85
C SER A 69 -4.72 9.27 4.00
N ALA A 70 -3.42 9.29 4.25
CA ALA A 70 -2.61 10.50 4.16
C ALA A 70 -2.20 10.77 2.71
N ASP A 71 -2.04 12.04 2.37
CA ASP A 71 -1.49 12.41 1.08
C ASP A 71 0.03 12.29 1.11
N ARG A 72 0.59 11.74 0.04
CA ARG A 72 2.03 11.63 -0.13
C ARG A 72 2.63 13.01 -0.41
N GLY A 73 3.76 13.37 0.17
CA GLY A 73 4.45 14.63 -0.10
C GLY A 73 4.75 14.81 -1.59
N GLU A 74 4.62 16.04 -2.10
CA GLU A 74 4.86 16.35 -3.51
C GLU A 74 6.35 16.63 -3.76
N ILE A 75 6.83 16.38 -4.98
CA ILE A 75 8.24 16.58 -5.34
C ILE A 75 8.31 17.67 -6.41
N TYR A 76 9.13 18.68 -6.13
CA TYR A 76 9.35 19.85 -6.95
C TYR A 76 10.81 19.98 -7.37
N ILE A 77 11.04 20.67 -8.48
CA ILE A 77 12.33 21.18 -8.93
C ILE A 77 12.27 22.69 -9.09
N HIS A 78 13.42 23.34 -9.25
CA HIS A 78 13.50 24.76 -9.54
C HIS A 78 13.12 25.07 -10.99
N ASP A 79 12.43 26.18 -11.20
CA ASP A 79 12.17 26.78 -12.51
C ASP A 79 12.39 28.30 -12.40
N GLY A 80 13.67 28.70 -12.40
CA GLY A 80 14.05 30.04 -11.96
C GLY A 80 13.72 30.26 -10.48
N GLU A 81 12.93 31.30 -10.19
CA GLU A 81 12.46 31.61 -8.82
C GLU A 81 11.24 30.77 -8.41
N ASP A 82 10.56 30.14 -9.38
CA ASP A 82 9.36 29.33 -9.17
C ASP A 82 9.71 27.84 -8.95
N ARG A 83 8.67 27.06 -8.65
CA ARG A 83 8.76 25.61 -8.47
C ARG A 83 7.98 24.90 -9.56
N TYR A 84 8.56 23.86 -10.12
CA TYR A 84 7.88 23.00 -11.09
C TYR A 84 7.63 21.61 -10.50
N PRO A 85 6.39 21.08 -10.57
CA PRO A 85 6.04 19.79 -9.99
C PRO A 85 6.55 18.63 -10.84
N LEU A 86 7.39 17.77 -10.26
CA LEU A 86 7.74 16.49 -10.86
C LEU A 86 6.80 15.36 -10.43
N ALA A 87 6.31 15.39 -9.18
CA ALA A 87 5.32 14.41 -8.71
C ALA A 87 4.31 15.03 -7.75
N VAL A 88 3.04 14.78 -8.01
CA VAL A 88 1.88 15.29 -7.27
C VAL A 88 0.87 14.18 -7.01
N ASN A 89 -0.10 14.44 -6.15
CA ASN A 89 -1.25 13.54 -6.00
C ASN A 89 -2.40 14.08 -6.82
N ARG A 90 -2.89 13.28 -7.76
CA ARG A 90 -4.07 13.63 -8.57
C ARG A 90 -5.23 12.75 -8.17
N GLU A 91 -6.37 13.38 -7.92
CA GLU A 91 -7.62 12.66 -7.70
C GLU A 91 -8.19 12.22 -9.04
N TYR A 92 -8.44 10.92 -9.17
CA TYR A 92 -9.16 10.34 -10.28
C TYR A 92 -10.40 9.63 -9.75
N GLN A 93 -11.42 9.51 -10.58
CA GLN A 93 -12.55 8.65 -10.25
C GLN A 93 -12.29 7.24 -10.76
N MET A 94 -12.63 6.23 -9.96
CA MET A 94 -12.82 4.86 -10.43
C MET A 94 -14.30 4.57 -10.55
N VAL A 95 -14.67 3.72 -11.51
CA VAL A 95 -16.05 3.24 -11.66
C VAL A 95 -16.15 1.84 -11.10
N TYR A 96 -17.10 1.64 -10.19
CA TYR A 96 -17.40 0.36 -9.58
C TYR A 96 -18.87 0.01 -9.74
N ALA A 97 -19.15 -1.28 -9.67
CA ALA A 97 -20.48 -1.82 -9.68
C ALA A 97 -20.82 -2.47 -8.34
N SER A 98 -22.08 -2.37 -7.94
CA SER A 98 -22.72 -3.25 -6.96
C SER A 98 -23.56 -4.28 -7.73
N PRO A 99 -23.02 -5.46 -8.07
CA PRO A 99 -23.71 -6.52 -8.82
C PRO A 99 -25.14 -6.85 -8.37
N LYS A 100 -25.45 -6.67 -7.08
CA LYS A 100 -26.79 -6.88 -6.50
C LYS A 100 -27.81 -5.82 -6.93
N ASP A 101 -27.34 -4.59 -7.17
CA ASP A 101 -28.19 -3.44 -7.48
C ASP A 101 -28.32 -3.18 -8.98
N VAL A 102 -27.48 -3.84 -9.79
CA VAL A 102 -27.50 -3.75 -11.26
C VAL A 102 -28.64 -4.60 -11.83
N VAL A 103 -29.62 -3.92 -12.43
CA VAL A 103 -30.82 -4.55 -13.01
C VAL A 103 -30.56 -5.11 -14.41
N GLU A 104 -30.06 -4.26 -15.33
CA GLU A 104 -29.85 -4.62 -16.74
C GLU A 104 -28.36 -4.92 -17.01
N LYS A 105 -27.86 -6.05 -16.48
CA LYS A 105 -26.43 -6.40 -16.53
C LYS A 105 -25.85 -6.47 -17.95
N ASP A 106 -26.60 -7.06 -18.89
CA ASP A 106 -26.17 -7.19 -20.29
C ASP A 106 -26.02 -5.82 -20.97
N ARG A 107 -27.01 -4.94 -20.77
CA ARG A 107 -26.98 -3.58 -21.31
C ARG A 107 -25.89 -2.75 -20.65
N ALA A 108 -25.78 -2.81 -19.33
CA ALA A 108 -24.75 -2.11 -18.57
C ALA A 108 -23.35 -2.53 -19.04
N ALA A 109 -23.11 -3.83 -19.23
CA ALA A 109 -21.84 -4.34 -19.73
C ALA A 109 -21.52 -3.82 -21.14
N LEU A 110 -22.50 -3.81 -22.06
CA LEU A 110 -22.29 -3.35 -23.44
C LEU A 110 -22.00 -1.84 -23.51
N GLU A 111 -22.76 -1.03 -22.79
CA GLU A 111 -22.57 0.43 -22.79
C GLU A 111 -21.28 0.84 -22.07
N LEU A 112 -20.97 0.21 -20.93
CA LEU A 112 -19.69 0.44 -20.25
C LEU A 112 -18.51 -0.01 -21.11
N ALA A 113 -18.61 -1.13 -21.82
CA ALA A 113 -17.57 -1.60 -22.73
C ALA A 113 -17.27 -0.57 -23.83
N ARG A 114 -18.32 -0.01 -24.44
CA ARG A 114 -18.19 1.01 -25.49
C ARG A 114 -17.52 2.28 -24.98
N ILE A 115 -17.86 2.75 -23.78
CA ILE A 115 -17.29 3.98 -23.21
C ILE A 115 -15.86 3.76 -22.74
N LEU A 116 -15.61 2.65 -22.05
CA LEU A 116 -14.35 2.38 -21.36
C LEU A 116 -13.27 1.76 -22.25
N GLY A 117 -13.64 1.33 -23.46
CA GLY A 117 -12.76 0.60 -24.39
C GLY A 117 -12.41 -0.81 -23.89
N LEU A 118 -13.29 -1.44 -23.13
CA LEU A 118 -13.08 -2.75 -22.50
C LEU A 118 -13.93 -3.83 -23.16
N ASP A 119 -13.56 -5.10 -22.97
CA ASP A 119 -14.38 -6.22 -23.42
C ASP A 119 -15.68 -6.35 -22.61
N ALA A 120 -16.83 -6.43 -23.30
CA ALA A 120 -18.14 -6.54 -22.68
C ALA A 120 -18.30 -7.85 -21.89
N GLY A 121 -17.68 -8.94 -22.33
CA GLY A 121 -17.67 -10.22 -21.61
C GLY A 121 -16.95 -10.12 -20.27
N VAL A 122 -15.81 -9.42 -20.23
CA VAL A 122 -15.07 -9.16 -18.99
C VAL A 122 -15.90 -8.35 -18.00
N ILE A 123 -16.56 -7.28 -18.46
CA ILE A 123 -17.43 -6.47 -17.59
C ILE A 123 -18.61 -7.29 -17.10
N LYS A 124 -19.29 -8.03 -18.00
CA LYS A 124 -20.41 -8.89 -17.63
C LYS A 124 -20.04 -9.92 -16.57
N ASN A 125 -18.88 -10.57 -16.70
CA ASN A 125 -18.38 -11.53 -15.71
C ASN A 125 -18.17 -10.90 -14.32
N LYS A 126 -17.80 -9.60 -14.25
CA LYS A 126 -17.76 -8.86 -12.98
C LYS A 126 -19.16 -8.58 -12.44
N LEU A 127 -20.10 -8.19 -13.30
CA LEU A 127 -21.49 -7.93 -12.93
C LEU A 127 -22.27 -9.18 -12.51
N ASP A 128 -21.87 -10.37 -12.97
CA ASP A 128 -22.53 -11.64 -12.66
C ASP A 128 -22.09 -12.28 -11.32
N ARG A 129 -21.41 -11.52 -10.46
CA ARG A 129 -20.98 -11.94 -9.12
C ARG A 129 -21.92 -11.39 -8.04
N PRO A 130 -23.09 -11.99 -7.78
CA PRO A 130 -24.10 -11.42 -6.88
C PRO A 130 -23.65 -11.38 -5.42
N ASN A 131 -22.58 -12.08 -5.03
CA ASN A 131 -22.07 -12.07 -3.67
C ASN A 131 -21.05 -10.96 -3.42
N ASP A 132 -20.57 -10.30 -4.47
CA ASP A 132 -19.63 -9.20 -4.33
C ASP A 132 -20.40 -7.87 -4.24
N PRO A 133 -20.31 -7.14 -3.11
CA PRO A 133 -20.94 -5.83 -2.99
C PRO A 133 -20.17 -4.71 -3.72
N PHE A 134 -18.92 -4.94 -4.14
CA PHE A 134 -18.03 -3.92 -4.67
C PHE A 134 -17.08 -4.49 -5.73
N GLU A 135 -17.47 -4.38 -7.00
CA GLU A 135 -16.66 -4.83 -8.14
C GLU A 135 -16.09 -3.64 -8.92
N ILE A 136 -14.76 -3.51 -8.94
CA ILE A 136 -14.08 -2.43 -9.68
C ILE A 136 -14.12 -2.76 -11.17
N ILE A 137 -14.71 -1.87 -11.97
CA ILE A 137 -14.76 -2.03 -13.42
C ILE A 137 -13.49 -1.47 -14.06
N LYS A 138 -13.19 -0.19 -13.80
CA LYS A 138 -12.00 0.53 -14.30
C LYS A 138 -11.55 1.59 -13.29
N LYS A 139 -10.24 1.79 -13.20
CA LYS A 139 -9.57 2.85 -12.41
C LYS A 139 -9.14 4.00 -13.31
N ARG A 140 -8.90 5.19 -12.73
CA ARG A 140 -8.35 6.37 -13.43
C ARG A 140 -9.19 6.81 -14.65
N LEU A 141 -10.49 7.05 -14.44
CA LEU A 141 -11.37 7.56 -15.50
C LEU A 141 -11.04 9.01 -15.83
N ASN A 142 -11.22 9.38 -17.10
CA ASN A 142 -11.21 10.77 -17.55
C ASN A 142 -12.61 11.41 -17.45
N ASP A 143 -12.66 12.75 -17.55
CA ASP A 143 -13.91 13.51 -17.38
C ASP A 143 -14.98 13.16 -18.43
N GLU A 144 -14.57 12.80 -19.65
CA GLU A 144 -15.48 12.40 -20.74
C GLU A 144 -16.14 11.04 -20.45
N GLU A 145 -15.37 10.06 -19.95
CA GLU A 145 -15.88 8.75 -19.53
C GLU A 145 -16.88 8.91 -18.37
N ILE A 146 -16.55 9.76 -17.39
CA ILE A 146 -17.41 10.04 -16.22
C ILE A 146 -18.74 10.65 -16.68
N ALA A 147 -18.69 11.66 -17.56
CA ALA A 147 -19.89 12.32 -18.07
C ALA A 147 -20.80 11.32 -18.81
N ARG A 148 -20.24 10.54 -19.74
CA ARG A 148 -21.01 9.57 -20.52
C ARG A 148 -21.63 8.46 -19.67
N ILE A 149 -20.91 7.96 -18.66
CA ILE A 149 -21.45 6.92 -17.77
C ILE A 149 -22.57 7.48 -16.88
N ASN A 150 -22.45 8.73 -16.41
CA ASN A 150 -23.51 9.40 -15.66
C ASN A 150 -24.78 9.60 -16.50
N GLU A 151 -24.65 9.96 -17.78
CA GLU A 151 -25.79 10.15 -18.70
C GLU A 151 -26.62 8.87 -18.89
N LEU A 152 -26.02 7.69 -18.77
CA LEU A 152 -26.72 6.41 -18.93
C LEU A 152 -27.64 6.07 -17.76
N GLY A 153 -27.47 6.71 -16.59
CA GLY A 153 -28.31 6.49 -15.41
C GLY A 153 -28.35 5.03 -14.93
N LEU A 154 -27.25 4.28 -15.11
CA LEU A 154 -27.18 2.85 -14.79
C LEU A 154 -27.28 2.64 -13.27
N LYS A 155 -28.35 1.96 -12.82
CA LYS A 155 -28.51 1.61 -11.42
C LYS A 155 -27.43 0.60 -10.98
N GLY A 156 -26.84 0.83 -9.81
CA GLY A 156 -25.80 -0.03 -9.25
C GLY A 156 -24.40 0.25 -9.81
N ILE A 157 -24.22 1.28 -10.64
CA ILE A 157 -22.92 1.79 -11.08
C ILE A 157 -22.68 3.14 -10.40
N ALA A 158 -21.50 3.30 -9.79
CA ALA A 158 -21.14 4.52 -9.10
C ALA A 158 -19.64 4.81 -9.23
N PHE A 159 -19.27 6.03 -8.87
CA PHE A 159 -17.89 6.48 -8.88
C PHE A 159 -17.36 6.60 -7.46
N LEU A 160 -16.09 6.25 -7.27
CA LEU A 160 -15.37 6.52 -6.04
C LEU A 160 -14.12 7.35 -6.37
N PRO A 161 -13.90 8.51 -5.72
CA PRO A 161 -12.66 9.24 -5.87
C PRO A 161 -11.51 8.47 -5.21
N GLU A 162 -10.39 8.38 -5.92
CA GLU A 162 -9.15 7.80 -5.44
C GLU A 162 -7.99 8.71 -5.84
N LYS A 163 -7.05 8.93 -4.91
CA LYS A 163 -5.83 9.67 -5.20
C LYS A 163 -4.77 8.72 -5.73
N TYR A 164 -4.12 9.15 -6.81
CA TYR A 164 -3.00 8.46 -7.43
C TYR A 164 -1.79 9.38 -7.47
N ARG A 165 -0.60 8.79 -7.35
CA ARG A 165 0.63 9.48 -7.71
C ARG A 165 0.64 9.78 -9.21
N TYR A 166 0.97 11.01 -9.57
CA TYR A 166 0.98 11.50 -10.95
C TYR A 166 2.24 12.34 -11.20
N TYR A 167 2.84 12.19 -12.38
CA TYR A 167 4.09 12.84 -12.78
C TYR A 167 3.82 13.81 -13.94
N PRO A 168 3.54 15.10 -13.68
CA PRO A 168 3.16 16.06 -14.72
C PRO A 168 4.24 16.30 -15.77
N ALA A 169 5.49 16.06 -15.40
CA ALA A 169 6.67 16.29 -16.23
C ALA A 169 6.97 15.15 -17.23
N GLY A 170 6.22 14.04 -17.16
CA GLY A 170 6.46 12.86 -17.98
C GLY A 170 7.87 12.30 -17.76
N GLU A 171 8.63 12.16 -18.84
CA GLU A 171 9.98 11.56 -18.85
C GLU A 171 11.06 12.43 -18.18
N LEU A 172 10.81 13.74 -18.00
CA LEU A 172 11.78 14.67 -17.45
C LEU A 172 12.23 14.23 -16.05
N ALA A 173 13.55 14.06 -15.88
CA ALA A 173 14.18 13.58 -14.67
C ALA A 173 13.65 12.22 -14.15
N SER A 174 13.07 11.38 -15.03
CA SER A 174 12.44 10.10 -14.68
C SER A 174 13.33 9.16 -13.86
N GLN A 175 14.61 9.03 -14.21
CA GLN A 175 15.58 8.20 -13.48
C GLN A 175 16.01 8.80 -12.13
N VAL A 176 15.90 10.11 -11.95
CA VAL A 176 16.17 10.76 -10.67
C VAL A 176 14.98 10.56 -9.75
N ILE A 177 13.78 10.96 -10.19
CA ILE A 177 12.58 10.88 -9.36
C ILE A 177 12.16 9.43 -9.11
N GLY A 178 12.33 8.57 -10.11
CA GLY A 178 11.84 7.20 -10.11
C GLY A 178 10.33 7.15 -10.23
N PHE A 179 9.71 6.20 -9.56
CA PHE A 179 8.26 6.02 -9.58
C PHE A 179 7.77 5.48 -8.23
N ALA A 180 6.50 5.68 -7.93
CA ALA A 180 5.79 5.06 -6.82
C ALA A 180 4.97 3.85 -7.32
N SER A 181 4.76 2.88 -6.43
CA SER A 181 4.10 1.62 -6.76
C SER A 181 2.62 1.80 -7.12
N LEU A 182 2.23 1.44 -8.35
CA LEU A 182 0.84 1.43 -8.84
C LEU A 182 -0.08 0.52 -8.03
N ARG A 183 0.46 -0.56 -7.42
CA ARG A 183 -0.36 -1.53 -6.67
C ARG A 183 -1.04 -0.90 -5.46
N GLU A 184 -0.42 0.10 -4.86
CA GLU A 184 -0.92 0.81 -3.69
C GLU A 184 -1.28 2.26 -4.02
N ASN A 185 -1.73 2.52 -5.25
CA ASN A 185 -2.07 3.87 -5.75
C ASN A 185 -0.91 4.89 -5.59
N GLY A 186 0.34 4.42 -5.56
CA GLY A 186 1.53 5.24 -5.38
C GLY A 186 1.87 5.58 -3.93
N ARG A 187 1.33 4.86 -2.94
CA ARG A 187 1.63 5.11 -1.51
C ARG A 187 3.06 4.77 -1.11
N VAL A 188 3.66 3.76 -1.74
CA VAL A 188 5.03 3.29 -1.48
C VAL A 188 5.91 3.66 -2.65
N GLY A 189 7.06 4.25 -2.37
CA GLY A 189 8.09 4.54 -3.36
C GLY A 189 8.73 3.28 -3.95
N GLY A 190 8.74 3.17 -5.27
CA GLY A 190 9.29 2.01 -6.00
C GLY A 190 10.78 2.15 -6.32
N TYR A 191 11.20 3.32 -6.83
CA TYR A 191 12.60 3.61 -7.18
C TYR A 191 12.96 5.09 -6.99
N GLY A 192 14.24 5.45 -7.12
CA GLY A 192 14.71 6.85 -7.16
C GLY A 192 14.47 7.64 -5.87
N ILE A 193 14.18 8.93 -6.01
CA ILE A 193 13.78 9.80 -4.89
C ILE A 193 12.51 9.29 -4.22
N GLU A 194 11.55 8.76 -4.96
CA GLU A 194 10.31 8.20 -4.39
C GLU A 194 10.61 7.10 -3.36
N SER A 195 11.51 6.17 -3.68
CA SER A 195 11.90 5.10 -2.76
C SER A 195 12.83 5.59 -1.64
N SER A 196 13.89 6.33 -1.98
CA SER A 196 14.89 6.77 -1.00
C SER A 196 14.35 7.76 0.04
N LYS A 197 13.28 8.50 -0.30
CA LYS A 197 12.60 9.44 0.60
C LYS A 197 11.20 8.97 1.00
N ASP A 198 10.87 7.69 0.82
CA ASP A 198 9.54 7.14 1.15
C ASP A 198 9.12 7.45 2.60
N GLY A 199 10.05 7.36 3.55
CA GLY A 199 9.78 7.59 4.97
C GLY A 199 9.23 8.98 5.30
N ILE A 200 9.64 10.02 4.57
CA ILE A 200 9.13 11.40 4.77
C ILE A 200 7.99 11.73 3.80
N LEU A 201 8.01 11.13 2.60
CA LEU A 201 6.98 11.36 1.58
C LEU A 201 5.66 10.66 1.92
N ARG A 202 5.66 9.48 2.54
CA ARG A 202 4.43 8.67 2.70
C ARG A 202 3.42 9.24 3.69
N GLY A 203 3.88 10.00 4.69
CA GLY A 203 3.03 10.47 5.77
C GLY A 203 2.56 9.35 6.71
N GLU A 204 1.65 9.70 7.63
CA GLU A 204 1.08 8.80 8.64
C GLU A 204 -0.43 8.69 8.42
N THR A 205 -0.94 7.47 8.23
CA THR A 205 -2.38 7.22 8.11
C THR A 205 -3.12 7.54 9.40
N GLY A 206 -4.27 8.17 9.25
CA GLY A 206 -5.22 8.35 10.34
C GLY A 206 -6.11 7.12 10.50
N THR A 207 -6.83 7.07 11.60
CA THR A 207 -7.83 6.03 11.86
C THR A 207 -9.10 6.66 12.41
N VAL A 208 -10.25 6.20 11.92
CA VAL A 208 -11.54 6.47 12.55
C VAL A 208 -12.00 5.16 13.16
N SER A 209 -12.15 5.14 14.49
CA SER A 209 -12.80 4.05 15.21
C SER A 209 -14.20 4.50 15.61
N GLN A 210 -15.21 3.70 15.25
CA GLN A 210 -16.58 3.87 15.70
C GLN A 210 -17.23 2.50 15.93
N GLU A 211 -17.99 2.37 17.01
CA GLU A 211 -18.70 1.13 17.31
C GLU A 211 -19.87 0.92 16.34
N LYS A 212 -20.01 -0.33 15.88
CA LYS A 212 -21.15 -0.83 15.11
C LYS A 212 -22.12 -1.59 16.02
N ASP A 213 -23.41 -1.50 15.72
CA ASP A 213 -24.41 -2.36 16.34
C ASP A 213 -24.27 -3.82 15.84
N ALA A 214 -24.97 -4.76 16.48
CA ALA A 214 -24.97 -6.18 16.10
C ALA A 214 -25.52 -6.46 14.68
N ALA A 215 -26.10 -5.44 14.01
CA ALA A 215 -26.56 -5.49 12.63
C ALA A 215 -25.58 -4.77 11.66
N GLY A 216 -24.41 -4.33 12.14
CA GLY A 216 -23.37 -3.68 11.34
C GLY A 216 -23.60 -2.20 11.04
N ARG A 217 -24.63 -1.57 11.62
CA ARG A 217 -24.92 -0.14 11.42
C ARG A 217 -24.12 0.71 12.40
N TRP A 218 -23.72 1.88 11.94
CA TRP A 218 -23.03 2.89 12.75
C TRP A 218 -23.93 3.35 13.91
N LEU A 219 -23.42 3.32 15.15
CA LEU A 219 -24.11 3.86 16.32
C LEU A 219 -23.86 5.38 16.41
N PRO A 220 -24.88 6.24 16.23
CA PRO A 220 -24.70 7.70 16.20
C PRO A 220 -24.23 8.31 17.54
N LEU A 221 -24.31 7.55 18.64
CA LEU A 221 -24.05 7.99 20.02
C LEU A 221 -22.79 7.36 20.64
N SER A 222 -21.98 6.63 19.85
CA SER A 222 -20.71 6.05 20.31
C SER A 222 -19.57 7.06 20.20
N ASP A 223 -18.62 7.00 21.13
CA ASP A 223 -17.42 7.84 21.12
C ASP A 223 -16.60 7.60 19.85
N ARG A 224 -16.55 8.59 18.96
CA ARG A 224 -15.79 8.52 17.71
C ARG A 224 -14.35 8.92 17.98
N LEU A 225 -13.43 7.95 18.00
CA LEU A 225 -12.00 8.25 18.04
C LEU A 225 -11.53 8.54 16.60
N ILE A 226 -11.25 9.80 16.30
CA ILE A 226 -10.66 10.22 15.02
C ILE A 226 -9.19 10.57 15.28
N VAL A 227 -8.29 9.75 14.75
CA VAL A 227 -6.89 10.13 14.55
C VAL A 227 -6.80 10.67 13.13
N SER A 228 -6.57 11.99 12.99
CA SER A 228 -6.41 12.61 11.68
C SER A 228 -5.12 12.11 11.00
N PRO A 229 -5.13 11.86 9.67
CA PRO A 229 -3.91 11.55 8.94
C PRO A 229 -2.95 12.74 8.95
N LYS A 230 -1.65 12.47 8.88
CA LYS A 230 -0.62 13.48 8.63
C LYS A 230 -0.05 13.27 7.24
N ASN A 231 -0.19 14.27 6.38
CA ASN A 231 0.38 14.23 5.04
C ASN A 231 1.91 14.17 5.10
N GLY A 232 2.51 13.54 4.10
CA GLY A 232 3.95 13.51 3.95
C GLY A 232 4.53 14.89 3.60
N GLU A 233 5.82 15.05 3.87
CA GLU A 233 6.55 16.28 3.60
C GLU A 233 6.88 16.40 2.12
N SER A 234 6.68 17.59 1.56
CA SER A 234 7.05 17.87 0.16
C SER A 234 8.52 18.22 0.04
N LEU A 235 9.13 17.82 -1.08
CA LEU A 235 10.55 18.03 -1.36
C LEU A 235 10.73 19.04 -2.48
N LEU A 236 11.73 19.90 -2.32
CA LEU A 236 12.29 20.72 -3.39
C LEU A 236 13.70 20.21 -3.67
N LEU A 237 13.90 19.64 -4.86
CA LEU A 237 15.21 19.16 -5.30
C LEU A 237 16.03 20.32 -5.85
N THR A 238 17.35 20.17 -5.86
CA THR A 238 18.28 21.18 -6.39
C THR A 238 18.33 21.23 -7.92
N ILE A 239 17.65 20.30 -8.60
CA ILE A 239 17.57 20.25 -10.05
C ILE A 239 16.87 21.52 -10.57
N ASP A 240 17.41 22.07 -11.65
CA ASP A 240 16.79 23.15 -12.40
C ASP A 240 16.13 22.58 -13.66
N ARG A 241 14.86 22.95 -13.90
CA ARG A 241 14.05 22.42 -15.00
C ARG A 241 14.66 22.70 -16.36
N VAL A 242 15.19 23.89 -16.58
CA VAL A 242 15.75 24.31 -17.87
C VAL A 242 17.06 23.58 -18.13
N ILE A 243 17.93 23.52 -17.12
CA ILE A 243 19.20 22.79 -17.22
C ILE A 243 18.95 21.30 -17.44
N GLN A 244 18.01 20.70 -16.72
CA GLN A 244 17.65 19.29 -16.88
C GLN A 244 17.13 18.99 -18.27
N TYR A 245 16.16 19.77 -18.76
CA TYR A 245 15.57 19.57 -20.08
C TYR A 245 16.60 19.69 -21.21
N GLU A 246 17.45 20.73 -21.19
CA GLU A 246 18.47 20.90 -22.22
C GLU A 246 19.55 19.80 -22.13
N THR A 247 19.89 19.33 -20.92
CA THR A 247 20.82 18.21 -20.76
C THR A 247 20.25 16.93 -21.37
N GLU A 248 19.01 16.57 -21.05
CA GLU A 248 18.34 15.39 -21.61
C GLU A 248 18.22 15.45 -23.13
N LYS A 249 17.88 16.63 -23.68
CA LYS A 249 17.81 16.86 -25.11
C LYS A 249 19.17 16.66 -25.79
N ILE A 250 20.25 17.21 -25.23
CA ILE A 250 21.61 17.03 -25.76
C ILE A 250 22.02 15.55 -25.72
N LEU A 251 21.69 14.83 -24.65
CA LEU A 251 21.99 13.40 -24.54
C LEU A 251 21.25 12.59 -25.60
N LYS A 252 19.95 12.84 -25.79
CA LYS A 252 19.15 12.21 -26.83
C LYS A 252 19.74 12.48 -28.23
N ASP A 253 19.96 13.75 -28.56
CA ASP A 253 20.54 14.14 -29.85
C ASP A 253 21.93 13.51 -30.08
N SER A 254 22.71 13.33 -29.01
CA SER A 254 24.03 12.70 -29.07
C SER A 254 23.94 11.20 -29.29
N VAL A 255 23.05 10.51 -28.58
CA VAL A 255 22.79 9.08 -28.75
C VAL A 255 22.33 8.79 -30.18
N GLU A 256 21.38 9.58 -30.70
CA GLU A 256 20.88 9.45 -32.07
C GLU A 256 21.98 9.74 -33.11
N ARG A 257 22.79 10.78 -32.89
CA ARG A 257 23.85 11.18 -33.83
C ARG A 257 25.00 10.17 -33.90
N TYR A 258 25.40 9.62 -32.77
CA TYR A 258 26.57 8.75 -32.67
C TYR A 258 26.20 7.26 -32.64
N GLU A 259 24.91 6.92 -32.75
CA GLU A 259 24.40 5.54 -32.64
C GLU A 259 24.91 4.86 -31.37
N ALA A 260 24.94 5.59 -30.25
CA ALA A 260 25.40 5.08 -28.96
C ALA A 260 24.32 4.25 -28.27
N ASP A 261 24.71 3.32 -27.39
CA ASP A 261 23.73 2.52 -26.63
C ASP A 261 23.03 3.33 -25.53
N SER A 262 23.75 4.25 -24.89
CA SER A 262 23.24 5.14 -23.85
C SER A 262 24.17 6.33 -23.65
N ALA A 263 23.68 7.36 -22.97
CA ALA A 263 24.49 8.50 -22.54
C ALA A 263 24.04 9.02 -21.18
N SER A 264 24.94 9.66 -20.44
CA SER A 264 24.63 10.24 -19.12
C SER A 264 25.42 11.53 -18.89
N ALA A 265 24.83 12.45 -18.14
CA ALA A 265 25.47 13.70 -17.75
C ALA A 265 25.01 14.16 -16.35
N ILE A 266 25.94 14.80 -15.63
CA ILE A 266 25.67 15.54 -14.40
C ILE A 266 26.11 16.98 -14.62
N VAL A 267 25.26 17.93 -14.23
CA VAL A 267 25.61 19.34 -14.10
C VAL A 267 25.55 19.71 -12.63
N MET A 268 26.63 20.25 -12.09
CA MET A 268 26.79 20.58 -10.67
C MET A 268 27.27 22.03 -10.51
N ASP A 269 26.74 22.73 -9.51
CA ASP A 269 27.36 23.96 -9.00
C ASP A 269 28.56 23.59 -8.10
N PRO A 270 29.81 23.87 -8.51
CA PRO A 270 31.00 23.47 -7.76
C PRO A 270 31.17 24.20 -6.42
N LYS A 271 30.48 25.33 -6.20
CA LYS A 271 30.57 26.08 -4.94
C LYS A 271 29.69 25.48 -3.85
N THR A 272 28.50 25.00 -4.22
CA THR A 272 27.50 24.49 -3.28
C THR A 272 27.43 22.97 -3.27
N GLY A 273 27.91 22.31 -4.33
CA GLY A 273 27.72 20.88 -4.56
C GLY A 273 26.30 20.54 -5.06
N ASN A 274 25.45 21.53 -5.32
CA ASN A 274 24.10 21.30 -5.81
C ASN A 274 24.14 20.66 -7.19
N ILE A 275 23.43 19.54 -7.33
CA ILE A 275 23.17 18.93 -8.63
C ILE A 275 22.05 19.73 -9.30
N LEU A 276 22.38 20.42 -10.39
CA LEU A 276 21.48 21.20 -11.22
C LEU A 276 20.81 20.35 -12.29
N SER A 277 21.50 19.30 -12.76
CA SER A 277 20.91 18.27 -13.62
C SER A 277 21.61 16.93 -13.40
N MET A 278 20.82 15.86 -13.47
CA MET A 278 21.30 14.48 -13.53
C MET A 278 20.43 13.74 -14.53
N ALA A 279 20.98 13.42 -15.69
CA ALA A 279 20.23 12.91 -16.82
C ALA A 279 20.93 11.70 -17.44
N SER A 280 20.13 10.75 -17.91
CA SER A 280 20.62 9.69 -18.79
C SER A 280 19.57 9.37 -19.85
N PHE A 281 20.02 8.80 -20.95
CA PHE A 281 19.18 8.33 -22.05
C PHE A 281 19.56 6.88 -22.38
N PRO A 282 18.61 5.97 -22.61
CA PRO A 282 17.15 6.18 -22.73
C PRO A 282 16.45 6.51 -21.40
N GLN A 283 15.28 7.14 -21.51
CA GLN A 283 14.39 7.52 -20.39
C GLN A 283 13.12 6.67 -20.41
N PHE A 284 12.28 6.81 -19.39
CA PHE A 284 10.95 6.18 -19.30
C PHE A 284 9.92 7.16 -18.74
N ASP A 285 8.63 6.88 -18.92
CA ASP A 285 7.53 7.65 -18.31
C ASP A 285 7.12 7.04 -16.96
N PRO A 286 7.35 7.72 -15.82
CA PRO A 286 6.95 7.22 -14.50
C PRO A 286 5.43 7.03 -14.33
N ASN A 287 4.58 7.64 -15.16
CA ASN A 287 3.14 7.38 -15.13
C ASN A 287 2.76 6.00 -15.68
N ASN A 288 3.59 5.47 -16.58
CA ASN A 288 3.36 4.25 -17.36
C ASN A 288 4.46 3.19 -17.15
N TYR A 289 5.27 3.31 -16.09
CA TYR A 289 6.41 2.41 -15.84
C TYR A 289 6.04 0.91 -15.83
N SER A 290 4.79 0.54 -15.57
CA SER A 290 4.36 -0.87 -15.63
C SER A 290 4.30 -1.45 -17.04
N GLU A 291 4.27 -0.59 -18.06
CA GLU A 291 4.23 -0.94 -19.49
C GLU A 291 5.64 -1.07 -20.08
N GLU A 292 6.68 -0.64 -19.35
CA GLU A 292 8.07 -0.74 -19.78
C GLU A 292 8.56 -2.19 -19.75
N GLU A 293 9.04 -2.68 -20.90
CA GLU A 293 9.53 -4.04 -21.05
C GLU A 293 10.99 -4.19 -20.61
N ASP A 294 11.80 -3.14 -20.81
CA ASP A 294 13.21 -3.12 -20.41
C ASP A 294 13.38 -2.45 -19.03
N TYR A 295 13.47 -3.26 -17.98
CA TYR A 295 13.68 -2.78 -16.62
C TYR A 295 15.01 -2.04 -16.40
N SER A 296 15.99 -2.16 -17.31
CA SER A 296 17.29 -1.51 -17.17
C SER A 296 17.19 0.01 -17.28
N VAL A 297 16.20 0.54 -18.00
CA VAL A 297 15.99 1.99 -18.18
C VAL A 297 15.61 2.70 -16.89
N PHE A 298 15.10 1.96 -15.90
CA PHE A 298 14.80 2.50 -14.57
C PHE A 298 16.06 2.83 -13.79
N LEU A 299 17.16 2.10 -14.05
CA LEU A 299 18.40 2.34 -13.36
C LEU A 299 18.94 3.72 -13.75
N ASN A 300 19.39 4.46 -12.75
CA ASN A 300 20.14 5.67 -13.00
C ASN A 300 21.64 5.31 -13.14
N PRO A 301 22.19 5.21 -14.37
CA PRO A 301 23.57 4.78 -14.60
C PRO A 301 24.59 5.71 -13.93
N VAL A 302 24.24 6.99 -13.74
CA VAL A 302 25.11 7.98 -13.08
C VAL A 302 25.54 7.53 -11.68
N VAL A 303 24.65 6.88 -10.94
CA VAL A 303 24.90 6.45 -9.55
C VAL A 303 25.03 4.94 -9.38
N SER A 304 24.64 4.16 -10.40
CA SER A 304 24.59 2.70 -10.31
C SER A 304 25.65 1.99 -11.16
N MET A 305 26.21 2.64 -12.17
CA MET A 305 27.19 2.04 -13.08
C MET A 305 28.61 2.48 -12.73
N THR A 306 29.53 1.52 -12.70
CA THR A 306 30.97 1.77 -12.57
C THR A 306 31.63 1.68 -13.95
N TYR A 307 32.50 2.64 -14.25
CA TYR A 307 33.28 2.67 -15.49
C TYR A 307 34.73 3.09 -15.21
N GLU A 308 35.63 2.78 -16.14
CA GLU A 308 37.02 3.22 -16.06
C GLU A 308 37.11 4.71 -16.43
N PRO A 309 37.57 5.60 -15.54
CA PRO A 309 37.56 7.04 -15.79
C PRO A 309 38.54 7.47 -16.90
N GLY A 310 39.57 6.65 -17.19
CA GLY A 310 40.57 6.97 -18.20
C GLY A 310 41.26 8.32 -17.93
N SER A 311 41.44 9.12 -18.98
CA SER A 311 42.19 10.38 -18.91
C SER A 311 41.56 11.45 -18.01
N VAL A 312 40.27 11.34 -17.64
CA VAL A 312 39.62 12.34 -16.75
C VAL A 312 40.18 12.29 -15.32
N MET A 313 40.87 11.21 -14.94
CA MET A 313 41.54 11.07 -13.64
C MET A 313 42.89 11.79 -13.57
N LYS A 314 43.52 12.10 -14.71
CA LYS A 314 44.87 12.70 -14.77
C LYS A 314 45.02 14.01 -13.98
N PRO A 315 44.04 14.94 -13.98
CA PRO A 315 44.14 16.15 -13.16
C PRO A 315 44.30 15.87 -11.66
N ILE A 316 43.65 14.81 -11.15
CA ILE A 316 43.78 14.39 -9.75
C ILE A 316 45.19 13.84 -9.48
N VAL A 317 45.72 13.04 -10.40
CA VAL A 317 47.11 12.55 -10.32
C VAL A 317 48.11 13.70 -10.33
N MET A 318 47.89 14.70 -11.18
CA MET A 318 48.74 15.89 -11.23
C MET A 318 48.65 16.70 -9.93
N ALA A 319 47.45 16.88 -9.38
CA ALA A 319 47.25 17.56 -8.10
C ALA A 319 48.01 16.85 -6.96
N MET A 320 47.97 15.51 -6.89
CA MET A 320 48.77 14.73 -5.94
C MET A 320 50.27 14.93 -6.15
N GLY A 321 50.75 14.95 -7.39
CA GLY A 321 52.15 15.18 -7.69
C GLY A 321 52.65 16.56 -7.24
N ILE A 322 51.81 17.60 -7.38
CA ILE A 322 52.10 18.96 -6.90
C ILE A 322 52.07 19.01 -5.37
N GLU A 323 51.06 18.42 -4.73
CA GLU A 323 50.92 18.38 -3.26
C GLU A 323 52.10 17.67 -2.59
N GLU A 324 52.54 16.54 -3.16
CA GLU A 324 53.70 15.76 -2.68
C GLU A 324 55.06 16.41 -3.05
N GLY A 325 55.05 17.56 -3.73
CA GLY A 325 56.24 18.27 -4.18
C GLY A 325 57.10 17.49 -5.18
N LYS A 326 56.54 16.48 -5.85
CA LYS A 326 57.24 15.66 -6.86
C LYS A 326 57.37 16.39 -8.19
N VAL A 327 56.42 17.27 -8.48
CA VAL A 327 56.38 18.12 -9.67
C VAL A 327 55.86 19.51 -9.28
N SER A 328 56.21 20.53 -10.07
CA SER A 328 55.69 21.89 -9.94
C SER A 328 55.03 22.32 -11.27
N PRO A 329 54.26 23.43 -11.29
CA PRO A 329 53.72 23.98 -12.53
C PRO A 329 54.77 24.34 -13.60
N THR A 330 56.04 24.40 -13.22
CA THR A 330 57.18 24.72 -14.10
C THR A 330 58.09 23.51 -14.33
N THR A 331 57.72 22.32 -13.86
CA THR A 331 58.48 21.09 -14.15
C THR A 331 58.31 20.74 -15.63
N GLU A 332 59.43 20.62 -16.33
CA GLU A 332 59.46 20.16 -17.73
C GLU A 332 59.63 18.64 -17.76
N PHE A 333 58.96 17.98 -18.71
CA PHE A 333 59.13 16.56 -19.00
C PHE A 333 59.25 16.36 -20.52
N VAL A 334 60.07 15.40 -20.94
CA VAL A 334 60.21 15.03 -22.35
C VAL A 334 59.20 13.93 -22.66
N ASP A 335 58.20 14.26 -23.47
CA ASP A 335 57.27 13.28 -24.04
C ASP A 335 57.92 12.61 -25.26
N THR A 336 58.25 11.33 -25.15
CA THR A 336 58.86 10.56 -26.24
C THR A 336 57.83 9.99 -27.22
N GLY A 337 56.52 10.12 -26.94
CA GLY A 337 55.44 9.64 -27.81
C GLY A 337 55.37 8.11 -27.96
N SER A 338 56.06 7.37 -27.10
CA SER A 338 56.05 5.89 -27.10
C SER A 338 54.93 5.38 -26.20
N GLU A 339 53.96 4.66 -26.77
CA GLU A 339 52.97 3.90 -26.00
C GLU A 339 53.66 2.69 -25.35
N SER A 340 53.56 2.59 -24.02
CA SER A 340 54.11 1.51 -23.19
C SER A 340 53.18 0.32 -23.06
#